data_AF-A0A9D2E4P2-F1
#
_entry.id   AF-A0A9D2E4P2-F1
#
_cell.length_a   1.000
_cell.length_b   1.000
_cell.length_c   1.000
_cell.angle_alpha   90.00
_cell.angle_beta   90.00
_cell.angle_gamma   90.00
#
_symmetry.space_group_name_H-M   'P 1'
#
loop_
_entity.id
_entity.type
_entity.pdbx_description
1 polymer ?
#
loop_
_entity_poly.entity_id
_entity_poly.type
_entity_poly.pdbx_seq_one_letter_code
_entity_poly.pdbx_strand_id
1 'polypeptide(L)'
;MKDRKWIVLGLAAALALLLAACGAKLTAVTLPEEPLELTVGGTAPLEPEFTWDGEAPAEGPAVTYTSADETVATVDEAGTVTGVAAGETTVTAASGELSATRAVVVNSATETLNVEEMSLHLADGAAQANVTVEPAELAGRLTYKTGDGAIATVDESGNVTPVKEGHTSLLVLAPDGTRAKAMITVWSGPKELTLTAETNEVTVGGTVAVTAADETGAAVDAATLTWASSDEGVATVDENGTVTVVSAGEVTITAETAWEVTGSVTLTGKEAAKPSNSGSSGSSSGSGSVAAPTEDAPEGWGTHGWFYVDVDTTAFDLQNQLRAAAGAPALTWDDSLASIAQSRCQAIAVDFSHNGAQTTGENIAVGYADAASVIAAWQGSSGHYANMINTVYTRGAIGHMYDGDGCHYWVAVFE
;
A
#
# COMPACT_ATOMS: atom_id res chain seq x y z
N MET A 1 -59.58 -92.45 -54.02
CA MET A 1 -60.76 -92.64 -53.15
C MET A 1 -60.31 -92.28 -51.74
N LYS A 2 -60.90 -91.23 -51.13
CA LYS A 2 -61.06 -90.95 -49.68
C LYS A 2 -59.80 -91.03 -48.78
N ASP A 3 -59.29 -89.94 -48.23
CA ASP A 3 -59.78 -89.16 -47.07
C ASP A 3 -59.00 -89.48 -45.78
N ARG A 4 -58.53 -88.40 -45.12
CA ARG A 4 -58.43 -88.17 -43.65
C ARG A 4 -57.48 -89.07 -42.83
N LYS A 5 -56.89 -88.67 -41.69
CA LYS A 5 -56.60 -87.42 -40.97
C LYS A 5 -55.78 -87.86 -39.70
N TRP A 6 -54.69 -87.15 -39.40
CA TRP A 6 -54.30 -86.58 -38.07
C TRP A 6 -53.54 -87.41 -36.98
N ILE A 7 -52.59 -86.67 -36.36
CA ILE A 7 -52.06 -86.71 -34.96
C ILE A 7 -51.00 -87.78 -34.62
N VAL A 8 -49.88 -87.60 -33.90
CA VAL A 8 -49.03 -86.50 -33.32
C VAL A 8 -47.85 -87.21 -32.61
N LEU A 9 -46.72 -86.48 -32.44
CA LEU A 9 -45.63 -86.63 -31.45
C LEU A 9 -44.52 -87.68 -31.63
N GLY A 10 -43.28 -87.21 -31.46
CA GLY A 10 -42.15 -88.05 -31.02
C GLY A 10 -40.76 -87.44 -31.21
N LEU A 11 -40.25 -86.79 -30.15
CA LEU A 11 -38.83 -86.54 -29.79
C LEU A 11 -37.96 -85.65 -30.70
N ALA A 12 -37.66 -84.44 -30.20
CA ALA A 12 -36.35 -83.81 -30.41
C ALA A 12 -35.63 -83.72 -29.06
N ALA A 13 -34.40 -84.19 -29.06
CA ALA A 13 -33.57 -84.48 -27.91
C ALA A 13 -33.18 -83.23 -27.10
N ALA A 14 -33.06 -83.44 -25.80
CA ALA A 14 -32.44 -82.52 -24.87
C ALA A 14 -30.96 -82.32 -25.21
N LEU A 15 -30.56 -81.08 -25.45
CA LEU A 15 -29.20 -80.60 -25.22
C LEU A 15 -29.31 -79.49 -24.18
N ALA A 16 -29.27 -79.88 -22.91
CA ALA A 16 -29.07 -78.95 -21.81
C ALA A 16 -27.61 -78.45 -21.86
N LEU A 17 -27.39 -77.38 -22.62
CA LEU A 17 -26.19 -76.57 -22.47
C LEU A 17 -26.40 -75.76 -21.19
N LEU A 18 -25.89 -76.23 -20.05
CA LEU A 18 -25.65 -75.37 -18.90
C LEU A 18 -24.58 -74.35 -19.31
N LEU A 19 -24.99 -73.24 -19.95
CA LEU A 19 -24.28 -72.00 -19.74
C LEU A 19 -24.59 -71.59 -18.31
N ALA A 20 -23.71 -71.96 -17.39
CA ALA A 20 -23.50 -71.12 -16.23
C ALA A 20 -23.01 -69.78 -16.79
N ALA A 21 -23.92 -68.86 -17.07
CA ALA A 21 -23.60 -67.46 -17.17
C ALA A 21 -23.12 -67.06 -15.77
N CYS A 22 -21.83 -67.29 -15.51
CA CYS A 22 -21.12 -66.70 -14.40
C CYS A 22 -21.05 -65.21 -14.75
N GLY A 23 -22.15 -64.50 -14.48
CA GLY A 23 -22.17 -63.05 -14.61
C GLY A 23 -21.11 -62.47 -13.68
N ALA A 24 -20.36 -61.49 -14.17
CA ALA A 24 -19.38 -60.76 -13.38
C ALA A 24 -19.98 -60.38 -12.04
N LYS A 25 -19.33 -60.78 -10.94
CA LYS A 25 -19.81 -60.46 -9.60
C LYS A 25 -19.05 -59.24 -9.11
N LEU A 26 -19.75 -58.15 -8.81
CA LEU A 26 -19.13 -56.99 -8.16
C LEU A 26 -18.62 -57.40 -6.77
N THR A 27 -17.35 -57.12 -6.49
CA THR A 27 -16.69 -57.50 -5.23
C THR A 27 -16.25 -56.31 -4.39
N ALA A 28 -16.02 -55.14 -5.00
CA ALA A 28 -15.72 -53.92 -4.27
C ALA A 28 -16.19 -52.65 -5.01
N VAL A 29 -16.51 -51.62 -4.22
CA VAL A 29 -16.62 -50.23 -4.62
C VAL A 29 -15.54 -49.49 -3.84
N THR A 30 -14.75 -48.64 -4.49
CA THR A 30 -13.69 -47.86 -3.84
C THR A 30 -13.75 -46.40 -4.27
N LEU A 31 -13.32 -45.50 -3.39
CA LEU A 31 -13.14 -44.07 -3.65
C LEU A 31 -11.72 -43.66 -3.21
N PRO A 32 -11.16 -42.58 -3.76
CA PRO A 32 -9.89 -42.04 -3.30
C PRO A 32 -9.91 -41.74 -1.80
N GLU A 33 -8.81 -42.03 -1.11
CA GLU A 33 -8.65 -41.78 0.33
C GLU A 33 -8.49 -40.28 0.64
N GLU A 34 -7.95 -39.50 -0.29
CA GLU A 34 -7.81 -38.05 -0.14
C GLU A 34 -9.17 -37.35 -0.15
N PRO A 35 -9.44 -36.41 0.77
CA PRO A 35 -10.68 -35.64 0.78
C PRO A 35 -10.97 -34.95 -0.56
N LEU A 36 -12.25 -34.79 -0.87
CA LEU A 36 -12.69 -33.94 -1.97
C LEU A 36 -12.83 -32.51 -1.45
N GLU A 37 -11.91 -31.64 -1.84
CA GLU A 37 -11.92 -30.23 -1.47
C GLU A 37 -12.78 -29.42 -2.46
N LEU A 38 -13.75 -28.66 -1.96
CA LEU A 38 -14.62 -27.77 -2.72
C LEU A 38 -14.66 -26.39 -2.07
N THR A 39 -15.03 -25.36 -2.82
CA THR A 39 -15.51 -24.09 -2.26
C THR A 39 -17.03 -24.10 -2.18
N VAL A 40 -17.63 -23.19 -1.39
CA VAL A 40 -19.08 -22.97 -1.42
C VAL A 40 -19.54 -22.66 -2.87
N GLY A 41 -20.48 -23.46 -3.39
CA GLY A 41 -20.96 -23.42 -4.77
C GLY A 41 -20.09 -24.18 -5.79
N GLY A 42 -18.89 -24.63 -5.41
CA GLY A 42 -18.02 -25.44 -6.24
C GLY A 42 -18.56 -26.86 -6.46
N THR A 43 -18.22 -27.47 -7.59
CA THR A 43 -18.69 -28.81 -7.96
C THR A 43 -17.55 -29.72 -8.42
N ALA A 44 -17.61 -31.01 -8.09
CA ALA A 44 -16.71 -32.02 -8.64
C ALA A 44 -17.38 -33.41 -8.68
N PRO A 45 -17.01 -34.28 -9.62
CA PRO A 45 -17.55 -35.64 -9.67
C PRO A 45 -16.99 -36.50 -8.55
N LEU A 46 -17.82 -37.39 -8.02
CA LEU A 46 -17.40 -38.52 -7.20
C LEU A 46 -17.20 -39.73 -8.12
N GLU A 47 -15.94 -40.12 -8.33
CA GLU A 47 -15.53 -41.16 -9.27
C GLU A 47 -15.26 -42.49 -8.53
N PRO A 48 -16.27 -43.37 -8.34
CA PRO A 48 -16.05 -44.69 -7.75
C PRO A 48 -15.37 -45.64 -8.73
N GLU A 49 -14.46 -46.45 -8.21
CA GLU A 49 -13.87 -47.58 -8.92
C GLU A 49 -14.53 -48.89 -8.50
N PHE A 50 -14.66 -49.83 -9.44
CA PHE A 50 -15.37 -51.10 -9.25
C PHE A 50 -14.44 -52.29 -9.52
N THR A 51 -14.39 -53.22 -8.57
CA THR A 51 -13.68 -54.50 -8.73
C THR A 51 -14.67 -55.63 -8.98
N TRP A 52 -14.36 -56.51 -9.94
CA TRP A 52 -15.21 -57.61 -10.36
C TRP A 52 -14.50 -58.96 -10.21
N ASP A 53 -15.23 -59.98 -9.77
CA ASP A 53 -14.87 -61.38 -9.94
C ASP A 53 -15.44 -61.86 -11.29
N GLY A 54 -14.58 -61.98 -12.29
CA GLY A 54 -14.93 -62.18 -13.70
C GLY A 54 -14.61 -60.96 -14.57
N GLU A 55 -14.96 -61.03 -15.85
CA GLU A 55 -14.80 -59.92 -16.81
C GLU A 55 -15.81 -58.82 -16.54
N ALA A 56 -15.37 -57.57 -16.35
CA ALA A 56 -16.24 -56.45 -16.06
C ALA A 56 -17.30 -56.25 -17.17
N PRO A 57 -18.56 -55.93 -16.81
CA PRO A 57 -19.60 -55.65 -17.79
C PRO A 57 -19.30 -54.39 -18.61
N ALA A 58 -19.86 -54.30 -19.82
CA ALA A 58 -19.70 -53.14 -20.70
C ALA A 58 -20.34 -51.86 -20.13
N GLU A 59 -21.41 -52.01 -19.36
CA GLU A 59 -22.06 -50.94 -18.61
C GLU A 59 -21.72 -51.10 -17.12
N GLY A 60 -21.41 -49.98 -16.46
CA GLY A 60 -21.14 -49.96 -15.02
C GLY A 60 -22.34 -50.38 -14.18
N PRO A 61 -22.14 -50.68 -12.88
CA PRO A 61 -23.25 -51.00 -11.99
C PRO A 61 -24.06 -49.73 -11.72
N ALA A 62 -25.33 -49.89 -11.31
CA ALA A 62 -26.10 -48.77 -10.80
C ALA A 62 -25.52 -48.29 -9.47
N VAL A 63 -25.31 -46.97 -9.34
CA VAL A 63 -24.75 -46.35 -8.15
C VAL A 63 -25.79 -45.44 -7.51
N THR A 64 -25.93 -45.53 -6.19
CA THR A 64 -26.68 -44.56 -5.39
C THR A 64 -25.70 -43.73 -4.60
N TYR A 65 -25.84 -42.41 -4.68
CA TYR A 65 -25.03 -41.46 -3.93
C TYR A 65 -25.83 -40.85 -2.79
N THR A 66 -25.19 -40.65 -1.64
CA THR A 66 -25.81 -39.99 -0.48
C THR A 66 -24.80 -39.13 0.26
N SER A 67 -25.18 -37.91 0.63
CA SER A 67 -24.41 -37.08 1.55
C SER A 67 -24.86 -37.32 2.99
N ALA A 68 -23.90 -37.41 3.92
CA ALA A 68 -24.18 -37.49 5.34
C ALA A 68 -24.72 -36.18 5.93
N ASP A 69 -24.38 -35.04 5.31
CA ASP A 69 -24.84 -33.70 5.68
C ASP A 69 -24.98 -32.83 4.42
N GLU A 70 -26.22 -32.74 3.94
CA GLU A 70 -26.59 -31.94 2.77
C GLU A 70 -26.53 -30.42 3.03
N THR A 71 -26.42 -29.99 4.28
CA THR A 71 -26.21 -28.57 4.60
C THR A 71 -24.77 -28.13 4.32
N VAL A 72 -23.83 -29.08 4.31
CA VAL A 72 -22.42 -28.86 3.95
C VAL A 72 -22.19 -29.14 2.48
N ALA A 73 -22.58 -30.32 1.97
CA ALA A 73 -22.45 -30.65 0.56
C ALA A 73 -23.56 -31.59 0.07
N THR A 74 -24.04 -31.39 -1.15
CA THR A 74 -25.04 -32.26 -1.81
C THR A 74 -24.37 -33.10 -2.89
N VAL A 75 -25.02 -34.20 -3.30
CA VAL A 75 -24.58 -35.03 -4.42
C VAL A 75 -25.80 -35.40 -5.28
N ASP A 76 -25.67 -35.27 -6.61
CA ASP A 76 -26.76 -35.60 -7.53
C ASP A 76 -26.75 -37.08 -7.98
N GLU A 77 -27.75 -37.48 -8.78
CA GLU A 77 -27.87 -38.86 -9.30
C GLU A 77 -26.71 -39.26 -10.24
N ALA A 78 -25.99 -38.30 -10.81
CA ALA A 78 -24.82 -38.54 -11.65
C ALA A 78 -23.51 -38.62 -10.84
N GLY A 79 -23.57 -38.42 -9.52
CA GLY A 79 -22.40 -38.41 -8.64
C GLY A 79 -21.69 -37.06 -8.59
N THR A 80 -22.28 -35.98 -9.09
CA THR A 80 -21.70 -34.63 -8.98
C THR A 80 -21.93 -34.09 -7.57
N VAL A 81 -20.86 -33.84 -6.83
CA VAL A 81 -20.88 -33.24 -5.49
C VAL A 81 -20.85 -31.72 -5.63
N THR A 82 -21.72 -31.02 -4.90
CA THR A 82 -21.77 -29.54 -4.84
C THR A 82 -21.61 -29.06 -3.39
N GLY A 83 -20.66 -28.16 -3.15
CA GLY A 83 -20.47 -27.52 -1.84
C GLY A 83 -21.59 -26.52 -1.54
N VAL A 84 -22.19 -26.59 -0.35
CA VAL A 84 -23.33 -25.76 0.08
C VAL A 84 -22.94 -24.74 1.13
N ALA A 85 -22.23 -25.17 2.18
CA ALA A 85 -21.74 -24.31 3.24
C ALA A 85 -20.41 -24.83 3.76
N ALA A 86 -19.62 -23.95 4.37
CA ALA A 86 -18.32 -24.34 4.89
C ALA A 86 -18.45 -25.40 5.99
N GLY A 87 -17.62 -26.43 5.92
CA GLY A 87 -17.64 -27.56 6.84
C GLY A 87 -17.14 -28.85 6.20
N GLU A 88 -17.18 -29.92 6.99
CA GLU A 88 -16.80 -31.25 6.54
C GLU A 88 -18.02 -32.17 6.55
N THR A 89 -18.15 -32.99 5.51
CA THR A 89 -19.15 -34.05 5.43
C THR A 89 -18.54 -35.28 4.77
N THR A 90 -19.34 -36.31 4.57
CA THR A 90 -18.93 -37.53 3.88
C THR A 90 -19.98 -37.87 2.84
N VAL A 91 -19.53 -38.17 1.62
CA VAL A 91 -20.39 -38.65 0.55
C VAL A 91 -20.11 -40.13 0.33
N THR A 92 -21.19 -40.91 0.26
CA THR A 92 -21.17 -42.37 0.06
C THR A 92 -21.57 -42.69 -1.37
N ALA A 93 -20.83 -43.57 -2.04
CA ALA A 93 -21.23 -44.23 -3.27
C ALA A 93 -21.55 -45.70 -2.96
N ALA A 94 -22.76 -46.15 -3.28
CA ALA A 94 -23.21 -47.51 -3.01
C ALA A 94 -23.70 -48.22 -4.28
N SER A 95 -23.39 -49.50 -4.42
CA SER A 95 -23.91 -50.37 -5.48
C SER A 95 -24.30 -51.72 -4.88
N GLY A 96 -25.61 -51.94 -4.72
CA GLY A 96 -26.14 -53.09 -4.00
C GLY A 96 -25.80 -53.02 -2.50
N GLU A 97 -25.19 -54.07 -1.96
CA GLU A 97 -24.74 -54.13 -0.55
C GLU A 97 -23.33 -53.56 -0.33
N LEU A 98 -22.61 -53.21 -1.41
CA LEU A 98 -21.26 -52.66 -1.36
C LEU A 98 -21.33 -51.13 -1.34
N SER A 99 -20.45 -50.49 -0.57
CA SER A 99 -20.33 -49.04 -0.54
C SER A 99 -18.90 -48.59 -0.23
N ALA A 100 -18.59 -47.36 -0.66
CA ALA A 100 -17.41 -46.63 -0.27
C ALA A 100 -17.79 -45.21 0.12
N THR A 101 -16.98 -44.59 0.96
CA THR A 101 -17.19 -43.22 1.45
C THR A 101 -15.98 -42.36 1.16
N ARG A 102 -16.20 -41.09 0.87
CA ARG A 102 -15.14 -40.09 0.74
C ARG A 102 -15.48 -38.85 1.56
N ALA A 103 -14.51 -38.35 2.33
CA ALA A 103 -14.63 -37.07 3.01
C ALA A 103 -14.76 -35.95 1.98
N VAL A 104 -15.66 -35.01 2.23
CA VAL A 104 -15.84 -33.79 1.44
C VAL A 104 -15.64 -32.62 2.37
N VAL A 105 -14.70 -31.75 2.03
CA VAL A 105 -14.41 -30.53 2.78
C VAL A 105 -14.85 -29.37 1.90
N VAL A 106 -15.78 -28.57 2.41
CA VAL A 106 -16.28 -27.37 1.74
C VAL A 106 -15.68 -26.17 2.46
N ASN A 107 -14.93 -25.39 1.70
CA ASN A 107 -14.18 -24.24 2.16
C ASN A 107 -15.02 -22.98 1.96
N SER A 108 -15.03 -22.09 2.96
CA SER A 108 -15.60 -20.74 2.79
C SER A 108 -14.92 -20.03 1.61
N ALA A 109 -15.70 -19.30 0.81
CA ALA A 109 -15.12 -18.42 -0.18
C ALA A 109 -14.41 -17.26 0.52
N THR A 110 -13.28 -16.82 -0.03
CA THR A 110 -12.59 -15.61 0.42
C THR A 110 -13.40 -14.40 -0.01
N GLU A 111 -13.91 -13.64 0.96
CA GLU A 111 -14.69 -12.42 0.73
C GLU A 111 -13.76 -11.24 0.47
N THR A 112 -12.74 -11.08 1.31
CA THR A 112 -11.73 -10.02 1.17
C THR A 112 -10.34 -10.59 1.35
N LEU A 113 -9.38 -10.07 0.59
CA LEU A 113 -7.95 -10.36 0.74
C LEU A 113 -7.18 -9.09 0.38
N ASN A 114 -6.40 -8.58 1.32
CA ASN A 114 -5.58 -7.40 1.15
C ASN A 114 -4.18 -7.63 1.72
N VAL A 115 -3.18 -7.01 1.11
CA VAL A 115 -1.81 -7.00 1.59
C VAL A 115 -1.27 -5.57 1.49
N GLU A 116 -0.66 -5.08 2.56
CA GLU A 116 -0.10 -3.72 2.59
C GLU A 116 1.26 -3.64 1.88
N GLU A 117 1.60 -2.46 1.38
CA GLU A 117 2.91 -2.18 0.82
C GLU A 117 4.01 -2.25 1.88
N MET A 118 5.23 -2.59 1.45
CA MET A 118 6.37 -2.76 2.34
C MET A 118 7.54 -1.88 1.91
N SER A 119 8.17 -1.22 2.88
CA SER A 119 9.47 -0.55 2.72
C SER A 119 10.48 -1.25 3.62
N LEU A 120 11.53 -1.82 3.03
CA LEU A 120 12.51 -2.67 3.71
C LEU A 120 13.93 -2.11 3.53
N HIS A 121 14.66 -2.01 4.64
CA HIS A 121 16.06 -1.60 4.62
C HIS A 121 17.00 -2.81 4.44
N LEU A 122 18.02 -2.72 3.59
CA LEU A 122 18.95 -3.84 3.32
C LEU A 122 19.71 -4.35 4.54
N ALA A 123 19.98 -3.49 5.53
CA ALA A 123 20.66 -3.90 6.75
C ALA A 123 19.73 -4.62 7.74
N ASP A 124 18.42 -4.60 7.48
CA ASP A 124 17.43 -5.25 8.34
C ASP A 124 17.22 -6.71 7.95
N GLY A 125 16.68 -7.46 8.90
CA GLY A 125 16.25 -8.84 8.67
C GLY A 125 14.94 -8.91 7.90
N ALA A 126 14.39 -10.12 7.86
CA ALA A 126 13.07 -10.34 7.29
C ALA A 126 11.98 -9.63 8.10
N ALA A 127 10.95 -9.12 7.42
CA ALA A 127 9.76 -8.54 8.02
C ALA A 127 8.51 -9.29 7.54
N GLN A 128 7.54 -9.48 8.43
CA GLN A 128 6.28 -10.15 8.11
C GLN A 128 5.41 -9.25 7.21
N ALA A 129 4.85 -9.80 6.14
CA ALA A 129 3.84 -9.10 5.34
C ALA A 129 2.54 -8.90 6.14
N ASN A 130 2.00 -7.68 6.13
CA ASN A 130 0.72 -7.38 6.76
C ASN A 130 -0.42 -7.75 5.80
N VAL A 131 -1.12 -8.84 6.09
CA VAL A 131 -2.20 -9.40 5.28
C VAL A 131 -3.49 -9.43 6.10
N THR A 132 -4.56 -8.93 5.51
CA THR A 132 -5.92 -9.05 6.06
C THR A 132 -6.77 -9.88 5.11
N VAL A 133 -7.57 -10.79 5.69
CA VAL A 133 -8.39 -11.72 4.94
C VAL A 133 -9.71 -11.97 5.67
N GLU A 134 -10.81 -12.03 4.92
CA GLU A 134 -12.12 -12.41 5.45
C GLU A 134 -12.69 -13.59 4.66
N PRO A 135 -13.22 -14.63 5.34
CA PRO A 135 -13.17 -14.81 6.80
C PRO A 135 -11.73 -14.96 7.32
N ALA A 136 -11.49 -14.55 8.57
CA ALA A 136 -10.15 -14.52 9.17
C ALA A 136 -9.48 -15.92 9.21
N GLU A 137 -10.31 -16.97 9.30
CA GLU A 137 -9.87 -18.36 9.21
C GLU A 137 -10.28 -18.92 7.86
N LEU A 138 -9.29 -19.19 7.01
CA LEU A 138 -9.47 -19.90 5.76
C LEU A 138 -9.25 -21.39 5.96
N ALA A 139 -10.00 -22.21 5.22
CA ALA A 139 -9.71 -23.63 5.12
C ALA A 139 -8.55 -23.85 4.15
N GLY A 140 -7.34 -23.70 4.69
CA GLY A 140 -6.08 -23.73 3.94
C GLY A 140 -5.21 -22.51 4.25
N ARG A 141 -3.96 -22.56 3.81
CA ARG A 141 -2.98 -21.48 4.04
C ARG A 141 -2.89 -20.55 2.85
N LEU A 142 -2.63 -19.28 3.14
CA LEU A 142 -2.18 -18.32 2.12
C LEU A 142 -0.84 -18.78 1.54
N THR A 143 -0.61 -18.43 0.28
CA THR A 143 0.70 -18.62 -0.37
C THR A 143 1.25 -17.29 -0.85
N TYR A 144 2.58 -17.16 -0.79
CA TYR A 144 3.30 -15.91 -1.02
C TYR A 144 4.31 -16.09 -2.16
N LYS A 145 4.48 -15.05 -2.97
CA LYS A 145 5.50 -15.03 -4.02
C LYS A 145 5.95 -13.61 -4.32
N THR A 146 7.27 -13.37 -4.38
CA THR A 146 7.81 -12.12 -4.89
C THR A 146 7.91 -12.12 -6.42
N GLY A 147 7.77 -10.95 -7.04
CA GLY A 147 7.85 -10.78 -8.49
C GLY A 147 9.28 -10.97 -9.02
N ASP A 148 10.24 -10.38 -8.31
CA ASP A 148 11.68 -10.50 -8.54
C ASP A 148 12.39 -10.87 -7.22
N GLY A 149 12.90 -12.11 -7.18
CA GLY A 149 13.65 -12.67 -6.04
C GLY A 149 15.05 -12.08 -5.86
N ALA A 150 15.59 -11.39 -6.87
CA ALA A 150 16.88 -10.70 -6.76
C ALA A 150 16.78 -9.39 -5.96
N ILE A 151 15.57 -8.85 -5.79
CA ILE A 151 15.29 -7.64 -5.03
C ILE A 151 14.80 -8.01 -3.62
N ALA A 152 13.83 -8.91 -3.50
CA ALA A 152 13.36 -9.44 -2.22
C ALA A 152 12.82 -10.87 -2.36
N THR A 153 12.97 -11.68 -1.31
CA THR A 153 12.43 -13.06 -1.24
C THR A 153 11.38 -13.16 -0.15
N VAL A 154 10.43 -14.10 -0.26
CA VAL A 154 9.43 -14.38 0.77
C VAL A 154 9.42 -15.87 1.11
N ASP A 155 9.27 -16.21 2.39
CA ASP A 155 9.13 -17.60 2.85
C ASP A 155 7.66 -18.08 2.86
N GLU A 156 7.43 -19.33 3.26
CA GLU A 156 6.07 -19.91 3.34
C GLU A 156 5.18 -19.24 4.40
N SER A 157 5.78 -18.55 5.38
CA SER A 157 5.07 -17.86 6.46
C SER A 157 4.74 -16.42 6.09
N GLY A 158 5.25 -15.89 4.97
CA GLY A 158 5.07 -14.50 4.57
C GLY A 158 6.12 -13.54 5.11
N ASN A 159 7.26 -14.04 5.62
CA ASN A 159 8.39 -13.18 5.98
C ASN A 159 9.15 -12.77 4.72
N VAL A 160 9.18 -11.47 4.43
CA VAL A 160 9.86 -10.88 3.28
C VAL A 160 11.27 -10.43 3.70
N THR A 161 12.28 -10.98 3.04
CA THR A 161 13.69 -10.65 3.25
C THR A 161 14.20 -9.74 2.12
N PRO A 162 14.76 -8.56 2.43
CA PRO A 162 15.36 -7.70 1.42
C PRO A 162 16.68 -8.30 0.91
N VAL A 163 16.96 -8.17 -0.39
CA VAL A 163 18.16 -8.73 -1.05
C VAL A 163 18.98 -7.65 -1.76
N LYS A 164 18.31 -6.78 -2.52
CA LYS A 164 18.95 -5.69 -3.27
C LYS A 164 18.01 -4.50 -3.37
N GLU A 165 18.58 -3.29 -3.39
CA GLU A 165 17.85 -2.06 -3.69
C GLU A 165 17.00 -2.17 -4.98
N GLY A 166 15.79 -1.63 -4.91
CA GLY A 166 14.86 -1.56 -6.03
C GLY A 166 13.42 -1.82 -5.63
N HIS A 167 12.57 -2.01 -6.64
CA HIS A 167 11.14 -2.26 -6.45
C HIS A 167 10.77 -3.64 -6.99
N THR A 168 10.00 -4.38 -6.22
CA THR A 168 9.41 -5.67 -6.62
C THR A 168 8.00 -5.75 -6.06
N SER A 169 7.27 -6.82 -6.34
CA SER A 169 5.91 -6.99 -5.82
C SER A 169 5.77 -8.24 -5.00
N LEU A 170 4.94 -8.20 -3.96
CA LEU A 170 4.44 -9.39 -3.26
C LEU A 170 3.08 -9.78 -3.83
N LEU A 171 2.93 -11.05 -4.23
CA LEU A 171 1.64 -11.68 -4.56
C LEU A 171 1.25 -12.60 -3.41
N VAL A 172 0.03 -12.42 -2.90
CA VAL A 172 -0.61 -13.29 -1.91
C VAL A 172 -1.80 -13.99 -2.57
N LEU A 173 -1.91 -15.30 -2.38
CA LEU A 173 -3.01 -16.12 -2.91
C LEU A 173 -3.71 -16.87 -1.78
N ALA A 174 -5.04 -16.77 -1.74
CA ALA A 174 -5.88 -17.63 -0.92
C ALA A 174 -6.08 -19.01 -1.58
N PRO A 175 -6.51 -20.05 -0.83
CA PRO A 175 -6.72 -21.40 -1.35
C PRO A 175 -7.70 -21.48 -2.52
N ASP A 176 -8.71 -20.62 -2.56
CA ASP A 176 -9.69 -20.54 -3.65
C ASP A 176 -9.18 -19.79 -4.90
N GLY A 177 -7.93 -19.29 -4.87
CA GLY A 177 -7.29 -18.55 -5.96
C GLY A 177 -7.52 -17.04 -5.95
N THR A 178 -8.24 -16.51 -4.95
CA THR A 178 -8.33 -15.06 -4.69
C THR A 178 -6.94 -14.49 -4.46
N ARG A 179 -6.67 -13.30 -5.01
CA ARG A 179 -5.31 -12.73 -5.05
C ARG A 179 -5.27 -11.29 -4.54
N ALA A 180 -4.21 -10.96 -3.85
CA ALA A 180 -3.84 -9.58 -3.50
C ALA A 180 -2.38 -9.32 -3.85
N LYS A 181 -2.05 -8.06 -4.12
CA LYS A 181 -0.70 -7.66 -4.56
C LYS A 181 -0.28 -6.36 -3.88
N ALA A 182 0.94 -6.33 -3.35
CA ALA A 182 1.56 -5.15 -2.75
C ALA A 182 2.89 -4.82 -3.42
N MET A 183 3.27 -3.53 -3.38
CA MET A 183 4.63 -3.10 -3.73
C MET A 183 5.59 -3.39 -2.56
N ILE A 184 6.79 -3.84 -2.90
CA ILE A 184 7.94 -3.90 -1.98
C ILE A 184 8.99 -2.94 -2.51
N THR A 185 9.37 -1.97 -1.70
CA THR A 185 10.52 -1.09 -1.93
C THR A 185 11.65 -1.53 -1.02
N VAL A 186 12.78 -1.89 -1.60
CA VAL A 186 14.01 -2.18 -0.86
C VAL A 186 14.95 -1.01 -1.04
N TRP A 187 15.42 -0.46 0.07
CA TRP A 187 16.31 0.69 0.09
C TRP A 187 17.53 0.43 0.95
N SER A 188 18.55 1.26 0.79
CA SER A 188 19.76 1.23 1.60
C SER A 188 20.27 2.64 1.88
N GLY A 189 21.00 2.79 2.97
CA GLY A 189 21.58 4.06 3.37
C GLY A 189 21.39 4.29 4.87
N PRO A 190 21.64 5.51 5.35
CA PRO A 190 21.38 5.85 6.74
C PRO A 190 19.87 5.89 7.00
N LYS A 191 19.43 5.45 8.17
CA LYS A 191 18.02 5.55 8.60
C LYS A 191 17.72 6.89 9.27
N GLU A 192 18.74 7.48 9.84
CA GLU A 192 18.72 8.81 10.43
C GLU A 192 19.95 9.57 9.95
N LEU A 193 19.84 10.89 9.78
CA LEU A 193 20.96 11.72 9.35
C LEU A 193 21.21 12.81 10.39
N THR A 194 22.39 12.79 10.99
CA THR A 194 22.84 13.84 11.91
C THR A 194 23.83 14.75 11.20
N LEU A 195 23.53 16.04 11.12
CA LEU A 195 24.45 17.05 10.60
C LEU A 195 25.22 17.74 11.71
N THR A 196 26.54 17.87 11.52
CA THR A 196 27.44 18.53 12.47
C THR A 196 28.33 19.54 11.75
N ALA A 197 28.37 20.76 12.27
CA ALA A 197 29.33 21.79 11.89
C ALA A 197 30.40 21.95 12.97
N GLU A 198 31.64 22.29 12.58
CA GLU A 198 32.72 22.58 13.54
C GLU A 198 32.42 23.81 14.41
N THR A 199 31.65 24.75 13.87
CA THR A 199 31.15 25.95 14.55
C THR A 199 29.80 26.33 13.96
N ASN A 200 28.87 26.79 14.81
CA ASN A 200 27.58 27.30 14.35
C ASN A 200 27.62 28.79 14.04
N GLU A 201 28.73 29.47 14.31
CA GLU A 201 28.89 30.90 14.05
C GLU A 201 30.06 31.13 13.09
N VAL A 202 29.79 31.78 11.96
CA VAL A 202 30.76 32.00 10.89
C VAL A 202 30.73 33.46 10.45
N THR A 203 31.89 34.08 10.28
CA THR A 203 31.96 35.48 9.82
C THR A 203 31.56 35.56 8.35
N VAL A 204 30.85 36.62 7.94
CA VAL A 204 30.52 36.88 6.53
C VAL A 204 31.75 36.79 5.63
N GLY A 205 31.64 36.05 4.53
CA GLY A 205 32.72 35.72 3.60
C GLY A 205 33.57 34.50 4.02
N GLY A 206 33.33 33.95 5.21
CA GLY A 206 33.95 32.72 5.69
C GLY A 206 33.20 31.47 5.23
N THR A 207 33.86 30.32 5.44
CA THR A 207 33.32 29.00 5.12
C THR A 207 33.35 28.08 6.33
N VAL A 208 32.43 27.13 6.42
CA VAL A 208 32.43 26.04 7.41
C VAL A 208 32.05 24.73 6.72
N ALA A 209 32.68 23.63 7.11
CA ALA A 209 32.28 22.30 6.66
C ALA A 209 31.13 21.78 7.53
N VAL A 210 30.08 21.27 6.88
CA VAL A 210 29.02 20.49 7.52
C VAL A 210 29.23 19.04 7.12
N THR A 211 29.29 18.17 8.12
CA THR A 211 29.46 16.73 7.93
C THR A 211 28.18 16.01 8.31
N ALA A 212 27.94 14.86 7.67
CA ALA A 212 26.78 14.01 7.92
C ALA A 212 27.22 12.68 8.53
N ALA A 213 26.44 12.17 9.49
CA ALA A 213 26.63 10.86 10.08
C ALA A 213 25.30 10.10 10.18
N ASP A 214 25.36 8.77 10.07
CA ASP A 214 24.21 7.86 10.19
C ASP A 214 23.81 7.62 11.65
N GLU A 215 22.79 6.78 11.87
CA GLU A 215 22.29 6.43 13.21
C GLU A 215 23.32 5.73 14.11
N THR A 216 24.41 5.21 13.53
CA THR A 216 25.53 4.59 14.25
C THR A 216 26.68 5.56 14.51
N GLY A 217 26.58 6.79 13.99
CA GLY A 217 27.64 7.80 14.01
C GLY A 217 28.72 7.58 12.95
N ALA A 218 28.51 6.69 11.98
CA ALA A 218 29.44 6.52 10.87
C ALA A 218 29.26 7.65 9.86
N ALA A 219 30.37 8.12 9.26
CA ALA A 219 30.32 9.22 8.30
C ALA A 219 29.57 8.81 7.02
N VAL A 220 28.64 9.67 6.60
CA VAL A 220 27.92 9.55 5.34
C VAL A 220 28.63 10.40 4.28
N ASP A 221 28.79 9.84 3.08
CA ASP A 221 29.45 10.56 1.98
C ASP A 221 28.60 11.74 1.52
N ALA A 222 29.10 12.96 1.69
CA ALA A 222 28.41 14.19 1.35
C ALA A 222 27.96 14.25 -0.12
N ALA A 223 28.72 13.63 -1.03
CA ALA A 223 28.40 13.60 -2.46
C ALA A 223 27.19 12.71 -2.80
N THR A 224 26.75 11.87 -1.87
CA THR A 224 25.52 11.07 -2.01
C THR A 224 24.27 11.81 -1.51
N LEU A 225 24.45 13.00 -0.93
CA LEU A 225 23.39 13.80 -0.33
C LEU A 225 23.01 14.98 -1.25
N THR A 226 21.73 15.34 -1.20
CA THR A 226 21.24 16.59 -1.77
C THR A 226 21.25 17.66 -0.68
N TRP A 227 22.04 18.71 -0.89
CA TRP A 227 22.20 19.80 0.08
C TRP A 227 21.31 20.99 -0.28
N ALA A 228 20.78 21.65 0.75
CA ALA A 228 19.97 22.84 0.60
C ALA A 228 20.26 23.86 1.71
N SER A 229 20.11 25.14 1.37
CA SER A 229 20.10 26.24 2.33
C SER A 229 18.71 26.84 2.41
N SER A 230 18.23 27.14 3.61
CA SER A 230 16.95 27.84 3.81
C SER A 230 16.97 29.27 3.26
N ASP A 231 18.15 29.89 3.14
CA ASP A 231 18.34 31.23 2.57
C ASP A 231 19.75 31.38 1.97
N GLU A 232 19.84 31.27 0.64
CA GLU A 232 21.09 31.46 -0.11
C GLU A 232 21.64 32.90 -0.06
N GLY A 233 20.81 33.89 0.33
CA GLY A 233 21.24 35.25 0.63
C GLY A 233 22.02 35.36 1.95
N VAL A 234 21.82 34.42 2.87
CA VAL A 234 22.57 34.32 4.14
C VAL A 234 23.73 33.34 4.02
N ALA A 235 23.52 32.14 3.49
CA ALA A 235 24.60 31.20 3.20
C ALA A 235 24.26 30.22 2.07
N THR A 236 25.27 29.83 1.29
CA THR A 236 25.16 28.80 0.24
C THR A 236 25.88 27.53 0.68
N VAL A 237 25.47 26.36 0.18
CA VAL A 237 26.11 25.07 0.46
C VAL A 237 26.40 24.34 -0.85
N ASP A 238 27.57 23.73 -0.97
CA ASP A 238 27.96 22.94 -2.15
C ASP A 238 27.70 21.44 -2.00
N GLU A 239 27.96 20.67 -3.06
CA GLU A 239 27.79 19.20 -3.10
C GLU A 239 28.67 18.43 -2.10
N ASN A 240 29.66 19.09 -1.50
CA ASN A 240 30.56 18.50 -0.51
C ASN A 240 30.18 18.90 0.93
N GLY A 241 29.06 19.58 1.13
CA GLY A 241 28.64 20.10 2.44
C GLY A 241 29.47 21.30 2.92
N THR A 242 30.18 21.99 2.03
CA THR A 242 30.90 23.22 2.37
C THR A 242 29.95 24.41 2.30
N VAL A 243 29.75 25.08 3.43
CA VAL A 243 28.85 26.23 3.55
C VAL A 243 29.65 27.52 3.46
N THR A 244 29.24 28.44 2.59
CA THR A 244 29.81 29.80 2.47
C THR A 244 28.81 30.83 2.96
N VAL A 245 29.18 31.63 3.97
CA VAL A 245 28.31 32.69 4.52
C VAL A 245 28.41 33.95 3.68
N VAL A 246 27.27 34.40 3.18
CA VAL A 246 27.10 35.55 2.27
C VAL A 246 26.71 36.81 3.03
N SER A 247 25.85 36.71 4.04
CA SER A 247 25.41 37.85 4.86
C SER A 247 25.17 37.45 6.32
N ALA A 248 24.96 38.45 7.18
CA ALA A 248 24.66 38.20 8.58
C ALA A 248 23.19 37.77 8.74
N GLY A 249 22.95 36.75 9.56
CA GLY A 249 21.62 36.15 9.70
C GLY A 249 21.71 34.71 10.17
N GLU A 250 20.57 34.15 10.57
CA GLU A 250 20.44 32.72 10.85
C GLU A 250 20.04 31.99 9.56
N VAL A 251 20.57 30.79 9.35
CA VAL A 251 20.29 29.96 8.18
C VAL A 251 20.34 28.49 8.57
N THR A 252 19.41 27.70 8.06
CA THR A 252 19.39 26.25 8.24
C THR A 252 19.93 25.58 7.00
N ILE A 253 20.94 24.72 7.19
CA ILE A 253 21.48 23.87 6.15
C ILE A 253 20.89 22.48 6.32
N THR A 254 20.35 21.94 5.23
CA THR A 254 19.70 20.62 5.19
C THR A 254 20.47 19.72 4.22
N ALA A 255 20.53 18.43 4.54
CA ALA A 255 20.99 17.39 3.64
C ALA A 255 19.95 16.26 3.59
N GLU A 256 19.72 15.70 2.41
CA GLU A 256 18.72 14.67 2.16
C GLU A 256 19.32 13.51 1.35
N THR A 257 18.99 12.28 1.74
CA THR A 257 19.36 11.07 0.97
C THR A 257 18.40 10.83 -0.20
N ALA A 258 18.74 9.94 -1.13
CA ALA A 258 17.83 9.51 -2.20
C ALA A 258 16.53 8.83 -1.70
N TRP A 259 16.44 8.52 -0.41
CA TRP A 259 15.30 7.86 0.24
C TRP A 259 14.60 8.78 1.24
N GLU A 260 14.72 10.10 1.06
CA GLU A 260 14.00 11.14 1.82
C GLU A 260 14.35 11.21 3.32
N VAL A 261 15.38 10.50 3.77
CA VAL A 261 15.96 10.70 5.10
C VAL A 261 16.72 12.03 5.11
N THR A 262 16.33 12.92 6.03
CA THR A 262 16.88 14.28 6.14
C THR A 262 17.62 14.50 7.45
N GLY A 263 18.55 15.45 7.42
CA GLY A 263 19.21 16.01 8.59
C GLY A 263 19.42 17.51 8.40
N SER A 264 19.47 18.27 9.49
CA SER A 264 19.61 19.72 9.43
C SER A 264 20.56 20.26 10.51
N VAL A 265 21.23 21.37 10.22
CA VAL A 265 22.02 22.13 11.19
C VAL A 265 21.78 23.64 10.99
N THR A 266 21.62 24.37 12.08
CA THR A 266 21.48 25.83 12.05
C THR A 266 22.82 26.50 12.22
N LEU A 267 23.10 27.45 11.33
CA LEU A 267 24.29 28.30 11.34
C LEU A 267 23.88 29.77 11.47
N THR A 268 24.80 30.60 11.95
CA THR A 268 24.62 32.04 12.08
C THR A 268 25.80 32.76 11.42
N GLY A 269 25.49 33.53 10.38
CA GLY A 269 26.40 34.50 9.79
C GLY A 269 26.58 35.71 10.71
N LYS A 270 27.82 36.06 11.02
CA LYS A 270 28.16 37.23 11.84
C LYS A 270 28.89 38.29 11.03
N GLU A 271 28.54 39.55 11.24
CA GLU A 271 29.34 40.65 10.71
C GLU A 271 30.77 40.59 11.25
N ALA A 272 31.74 40.94 10.40
CA ALA A 272 33.10 41.14 10.85
C ALA A 272 33.13 42.27 11.89
N ALA A 273 33.76 42.02 13.04
CA ALA A 273 33.91 43.04 14.07
C ALA A 273 34.60 44.28 13.47
N LYS A 274 33.92 45.43 13.51
CA LYS A 274 34.52 46.71 13.11
C LYS A 274 35.75 46.99 13.99
N PRO A 275 36.87 47.51 13.43
CA PRO A 275 37.95 48.02 14.24
C PRO A 275 37.43 49.16 15.13
N SER A 276 37.60 49.02 16.44
CA SER A 276 37.14 49.99 17.43
C SER A 276 37.83 51.35 17.21
N ASN A 277 37.05 52.38 16.88
CA ASN A 277 37.52 53.76 16.88
C ASN A 277 36.70 54.56 17.90
N SER A 278 37.36 54.98 18.99
CA SER A 278 36.75 55.77 20.04
C SER A 278 36.51 57.21 19.58
N GLY A 279 35.27 57.69 19.64
CA GLY A 279 34.93 59.10 19.39
C GLY A 279 33.55 59.43 19.95
N SER A 280 33.51 60.40 20.87
CA SER A 280 32.39 60.74 21.75
C SER A 280 31.45 61.83 21.21
N SER A 281 30.17 61.69 21.59
CA SER A 281 29.14 62.71 21.88
C SER A 281 28.23 63.23 20.75
N GLY A 282 26.92 63.24 21.08
CA GLY A 282 25.89 64.04 20.39
C GLY A 282 24.46 63.51 20.55
N SER A 283 23.87 63.65 21.74
CA SER A 283 22.47 63.27 22.08
C SER A 283 21.39 63.99 21.25
N SER A 284 20.29 63.28 20.98
CA SER A 284 18.94 63.85 20.90
C SER A 284 17.88 62.76 21.15
N SER A 285 17.10 62.97 22.20
CA SER A 285 16.01 62.14 22.74
C SER A 285 14.72 62.21 21.92
N GLY A 286 14.00 61.09 21.83
CA GLY A 286 12.59 61.02 21.40
C GLY A 286 11.96 59.70 21.84
N SER A 287 11.14 59.77 22.89
CA SER A 287 10.47 58.65 23.58
C SER A 287 9.28 58.09 22.80
N GLY A 288 9.00 56.79 22.95
CA GLY A 288 7.73 56.18 22.54
C GLY A 288 7.72 54.66 22.66
N SER A 289 7.62 54.12 23.88
CA SER A 289 7.20 52.73 24.09
C SER A 289 5.68 52.61 23.98
N VAL A 290 5.17 51.63 23.25
CA VAL A 290 3.82 51.09 23.48
C VAL A 290 3.88 49.57 23.35
N ALA A 291 3.29 48.91 24.34
CA ALA A 291 3.22 47.48 24.55
C ALA A 291 2.19 46.79 23.62
N ALA A 292 2.30 45.45 23.56
CA ALA A 292 1.45 44.50 22.85
C ALA A 292 -0.04 44.58 23.22
N PRO A 293 -0.95 44.08 22.36
CA PRO A 293 -2.22 43.52 22.80
C PRO A 293 -2.11 41.99 22.92
N THR A 294 -2.36 41.51 24.13
CA THR A 294 -2.82 40.15 24.42
C THR A 294 -4.33 40.13 24.29
N GLU A 295 -4.91 39.26 23.47
CA GLU A 295 -6.34 38.96 23.52
C GLU A 295 -6.49 37.46 23.87
N ASP A 296 -7.09 37.22 25.03
CA ASP A 296 -7.44 35.90 25.54
C ASP A 296 -8.58 35.26 24.75
N ALA A 297 -8.57 33.93 24.74
CA ALA A 297 -9.54 33.03 24.08
C ALA A 297 -10.99 33.19 24.59
N PRO A 298 -12.00 32.96 23.74
CA PRO A 298 -13.36 32.74 24.21
C PRO A 298 -13.57 31.28 24.64
N GLU A 299 -14.16 31.10 25.82
CA GLU A 299 -14.57 29.81 26.37
C GLU A 299 -15.75 29.19 25.58
N GLY A 300 -15.63 27.90 25.27
CA GLY A 300 -16.80 27.04 25.09
C GLY A 300 -16.63 25.86 24.13
N TRP A 301 -16.46 24.67 24.73
CA TRP A 301 -16.61 23.30 24.20
C TRP A 301 -15.41 22.75 23.40
N GLY A 302 -14.71 21.79 24.03
CA GLY A 302 -13.43 21.26 23.55
C GLY A 302 -13.50 20.18 22.46
N THR A 303 -12.50 20.21 21.57
CA THR A 303 -11.65 19.12 21.04
C THR A 303 -10.82 19.72 19.89
N HIS A 304 -9.48 19.75 20.03
CA HIS A 304 -8.44 20.31 19.12
C HIS A 304 -8.88 21.45 18.17
N GLY A 305 -8.70 22.70 18.60
CA GLY A 305 -9.09 23.88 17.82
C GLY A 305 -8.25 24.03 16.55
N TRP A 306 -8.92 24.01 15.40
CA TRP A 306 -8.36 24.38 14.11
C TRP A 306 -8.50 25.88 13.92
N PHE A 307 -7.41 26.55 13.57
CA PHE A 307 -7.36 27.98 13.30
C PHE A 307 -7.11 28.21 11.82
N TYR A 308 -8.00 28.97 11.17
CA TYR A 308 -7.82 29.37 9.78
C TYR A 308 -7.03 30.65 9.73
N VAL A 309 -6.00 30.68 8.90
CA VAL A 309 -5.46 31.94 8.43
C VAL A 309 -6.38 32.39 7.30
N ASP A 310 -6.98 33.58 7.43
CA ASP A 310 -7.74 34.18 6.33
C ASP A 310 -6.89 34.10 5.05
N VAL A 311 -7.47 33.59 3.97
CA VAL A 311 -6.88 33.33 2.64
C VAL A 311 -5.47 33.90 2.46
N ASP A 312 -4.46 33.03 2.42
CA ASP A 312 -3.07 33.48 2.35
C ASP A 312 -2.73 33.99 0.93
N THR A 313 -3.05 35.26 0.71
CA THR A 313 -2.72 35.98 -0.52
C THR A 313 -1.23 36.17 -0.69
N THR A 314 -0.42 36.07 0.38
CA THR A 314 1.04 36.11 0.31
C THR A 314 1.58 34.87 -0.40
N ALA A 315 1.09 33.68 -0.04
CA ALA A 315 1.45 32.43 -0.72
C ALA A 315 1.03 32.47 -2.20
N PHE A 316 -0.16 33.00 -2.48
CA PHE A 316 -0.64 33.12 -3.86
C PHE A 316 0.15 34.11 -4.71
N ASP A 317 0.59 35.22 -4.11
CA ASP A 317 1.46 36.19 -4.78
C ASP A 317 2.83 35.59 -5.06
N LEU A 318 3.40 34.83 -4.13
CA LEU A 318 4.67 34.11 -4.31
C LEU A 318 4.56 33.03 -5.40
N GLN A 319 3.45 32.28 -5.43
CA GLN A 319 3.11 31.36 -6.52
C GLN A 319 3.13 32.06 -7.89
N ASN A 320 2.53 33.26 -7.99
CA ASN A 320 2.50 34.03 -9.22
C ASN A 320 3.86 34.64 -9.59
N GLN A 321 4.69 34.99 -8.60
CA GLN A 321 6.09 35.40 -8.85
C GLN A 321 6.90 34.24 -9.44
N LEU A 322 6.71 33.02 -8.92
CA LEU A 322 7.35 31.81 -9.45
C LEU A 322 6.89 31.50 -10.88
N ARG A 323 5.59 31.64 -11.18
CA ARG A 323 5.07 31.49 -12.55
C ARG A 323 5.68 32.50 -13.51
N ALA A 324 5.80 33.76 -13.10
CA ALA A 324 6.46 34.78 -13.90
C ALA A 324 7.93 34.44 -14.18
N ALA A 325 8.66 33.93 -13.17
CA ALA A 325 10.05 33.49 -13.33
C ALA A 325 10.18 32.29 -14.29
N ALA A 326 9.19 31.39 -14.32
CA ALA A 326 9.14 30.25 -15.23
C ALA A 326 8.56 30.58 -16.63
N GLY A 327 8.17 31.83 -16.88
CA GLY A 327 7.55 32.24 -18.15
C GLY A 327 6.08 31.81 -18.31
N ALA A 328 5.42 31.37 -17.23
CA ALA A 328 4.00 31.05 -17.21
C ALA A 328 3.15 32.30 -16.90
N PRO A 329 1.94 32.45 -17.50
CA PRO A 329 1.02 33.54 -17.16
C PRO A 329 0.57 33.47 -15.70
N ALA A 330 0.38 34.61 -15.04
CA ALA A 330 -0.16 34.65 -13.69
C ALA A 330 -1.57 34.04 -13.61
N LEU A 331 -1.84 33.33 -12.52
CA LEU A 331 -3.16 32.83 -12.16
C LEU A 331 -4.02 33.96 -11.63
N THR A 332 -5.31 33.93 -11.95
CA THR A 332 -6.31 34.78 -11.32
C THR A 332 -6.83 34.11 -10.05
N TRP A 333 -6.90 34.84 -8.94
CA TRP A 333 -7.51 34.34 -7.70
C TRP A 333 -9.01 34.03 -7.92
N ASP A 334 -9.48 32.92 -7.36
CA ASP A 334 -10.90 32.51 -7.43
C ASP A 334 -11.43 32.11 -6.04
N ASP A 335 -12.44 32.83 -5.55
CA ASP A 335 -13.01 32.62 -4.20
C ASP A 335 -13.69 31.25 -4.03
N SER A 336 -14.18 30.65 -5.12
CA SER A 336 -14.74 29.30 -5.07
C SER A 336 -13.65 28.24 -4.90
N LEU A 337 -12.50 28.45 -5.56
CA LEU A 337 -11.31 27.62 -5.36
C LEU A 337 -10.69 27.81 -3.98
N ALA A 338 -10.74 29.02 -3.41
CA ALA A 338 -10.26 29.27 -2.05
C ALA A 338 -11.07 28.50 -1.01
N SER A 339 -12.40 28.43 -1.20
CA SER A 339 -13.29 27.63 -0.35
C SER A 339 -12.96 26.13 -0.45
N ILE A 340 -12.62 25.64 -1.65
CA ILE A 340 -12.17 24.26 -1.87
C ILE A 340 -10.82 24.02 -1.17
N ALA A 341 -9.84 24.91 -1.35
CA ALA A 341 -8.52 24.78 -0.74
C ALA A 341 -8.60 24.73 0.80
N GLN A 342 -9.43 25.58 1.42
CA GLN A 342 -9.67 25.53 2.87
C GLN A 342 -10.33 24.21 3.33
N SER A 343 -11.34 23.74 2.59
CA SER A 343 -11.98 22.44 2.88
C SER A 343 -10.99 21.28 2.74
N ARG A 344 -10.05 21.40 1.79
CA ARG A 344 -8.97 20.44 1.60
C ARG A 344 -7.93 20.50 2.71
N CYS A 345 -7.57 21.68 3.24
CA CYS A 345 -6.72 21.79 4.43
C CYS A 345 -7.27 20.96 5.60
N GLN A 346 -8.59 20.99 5.84
CA GLN A 346 -9.23 20.14 6.86
C GLN A 346 -9.07 18.65 6.55
N ALA A 347 -9.31 18.25 5.31
CA ALA A 347 -9.24 16.86 4.91
C ALA A 347 -7.82 16.29 5.06
N ILE A 348 -6.80 17.03 4.62
CA ILE A 348 -5.40 16.59 4.72
C ILE A 348 -4.87 16.55 6.14
N ALA A 349 -5.52 17.26 7.07
CA ALA A 349 -5.18 17.19 8.48
C ALA A 349 -5.69 15.91 9.17
N VAL A 350 -6.62 15.19 8.53
CA VAL A 350 -7.12 13.88 8.99
C VAL A 350 -6.48 12.74 8.21
N ASP A 351 -6.34 12.90 6.89
CA ASP A 351 -5.73 11.95 5.97
C ASP A 351 -4.88 12.73 4.95
N PHE A 352 -3.56 12.77 5.17
CA PHE A 352 -2.63 13.51 4.32
C PHE A 352 -2.46 12.83 2.96
N SER A 353 -3.46 12.99 2.11
CA SER A 353 -3.56 12.36 0.80
C SER A 353 -4.28 13.27 -0.22
N HIS A 354 -4.07 12.99 -1.51
CA HIS A 354 -4.81 13.63 -2.59
C HIS A 354 -6.23 13.05 -2.80
N ASN A 355 -6.69 12.14 -1.93
CA ASN A 355 -8.02 11.58 -2.02
C ASN A 355 -9.06 12.69 -1.83
N GLY A 356 -9.94 12.84 -2.81
CA GLY A 356 -10.99 13.88 -2.78
C GLY A 356 -10.55 15.25 -3.32
N ALA A 357 -9.42 15.35 -4.02
CA ALA A 357 -9.11 16.52 -4.85
C ALA A 357 -10.28 16.80 -5.82
N GLN A 358 -10.76 18.04 -5.84
CA GLN A 358 -11.94 18.45 -6.64
C GLN A 358 -11.57 19.28 -7.87
N THR A 359 -10.27 19.53 -8.07
CA THR A 359 -9.73 20.41 -9.10
C THR A 359 -8.76 19.65 -10.01
N THR A 360 -8.36 20.27 -11.11
CA THR A 360 -7.49 19.64 -12.11
C THR A 360 -6.04 19.52 -11.62
N GLY A 361 -5.58 20.49 -10.83
CA GLY A 361 -4.30 20.43 -10.11
C GLY A 361 -4.50 20.68 -8.62
N GLU A 362 -3.72 19.97 -7.80
CA GLU A 362 -3.66 20.14 -6.34
C GLU A 362 -2.21 19.93 -5.88
N ASN A 363 -1.73 20.82 -5.01
CA ASN A 363 -0.55 20.61 -4.20
C ASN A 363 -0.95 20.67 -2.73
N ILE A 364 -0.47 19.73 -1.92
CA ILE A 364 -0.73 19.70 -0.48
C ILE A 364 0.60 19.73 0.29
N ALA A 365 0.61 20.32 1.47
CA ALA A 365 1.78 20.34 2.33
C ALA A 365 1.38 20.45 3.80
N VAL A 366 2.22 19.89 4.67
CA VAL A 366 2.05 19.96 6.12
C VAL A 366 3.37 20.35 6.78
N GLY A 367 3.33 21.11 7.88
CA GLY A 367 4.48 21.48 8.70
C GLY A 367 5.18 22.80 8.35
N TYR A 368 4.74 23.52 7.31
CA TYR A 368 5.38 24.77 6.87
C TYR A 368 4.77 25.98 7.57
N ALA A 369 5.55 26.73 8.34
CA ALA A 369 5.00 27.79 9.19
C ALA A 369 4.47 29.00 8.43
N ASP A 370 4.95 29.24 7.20
CA ASP A 370 4.68 30.46 6.44
C ASP A 370 4.58 30.24 4.91
N ALA A 371 4.06 31.26 4.22
CA ALA A 371 3.86 31.29 2.79
C ALA A 371 5.14 31.07 1.97
N ALA A 372 6.28 31.58 2.43
CA ALA A 372 7.54 31.46 1.70
C ALA A 372 8.07 30.03 1.72
N SER A 373 8.04 29.41 2.90
CA SER A 373 8.51 28.04 3.11
C SER A 373 7.68 27.01 2.36
N VAL A 374 6.34 27.16 2.33
CA VAL A 374 5.48 26.24 1.55
C VAL A 374 5.67 26.40 0.04
N ILE A 375 5.80 27.64 -0.46
CA ILE A 375 6.02 27.88 -1.89
C ILE A 375 7.38 27.35 -2.33
N ALA A 376 8.41 27.53 -1.50
CA ALA A 376 9.72 26.94 -1.74
C ALA A 376 9.66 25.39 -1.74
N ALA A 377 8.91 24.79 -0.80
CA ALA A 377 8.73 23.34 -0.75
C ALA A 377 8.01 22.79 -1.99
N TRP A 378 6.93 23.45 -2.44
CA TRP A 378 6.26 23.06 -3.68
C TRP A 378 7.13 23.31 -4.92
N GLN A 379 7.96 24.36 -4.93
CA GLN A 379 8.92 24.60 -6.00
C GLN A 379 9.99 23.49 -6.08
N GLY A 380 10.41 22.96 -4.94
CA GLY A 380 11.40 21.89 -4.84
C GLY A 380 10.88 20.51 -5.27
N SER A 381 9.56 20.29 -5.25
CA SER A 381 8.96 19.02 -5.68
C SER A 381 8.61 19.04 -7.16
N SER A 382 9.11 18.08 -7.95
CA SER A 382 8.88 18.03 -9.40
C SER A 382 7.39 17.99 -9.79
N GLY A 383 6.57 17.24 -9.04
CA GLY A 383 5.13 17.15 -9.26
C GLY A 383 4.40 18.44 -8.86
N HIS A 384 4.73 18.99 -7.69
CA HIS A 384 4.14 20.24 -7.22
C HIS A 384 4.55 21.43 -8.09
N TYR A 385 5.82 21.54 -8.45
CA TYR A 385 6.33 22.55 -9.35
C TYR A 385 5.68 22.46 -10.73
N ALA A 386 5.54 21.24 -11.27
CA ALA A 386 4.83 21.03 -12.53
C ALA A 386 3.41 21.60 -12.49
N ASN A 387 2.66 21.38 -11.40
CA ASN A 387 1.36 22.03 -11.20
C ASN A 387 1.49 23.55 -11.10
N MET A 388 2.45 24.07 -10.34
CA MET A 388 2.65 25.50 -10.12
C MET A 388 2.91 26.26 -11.42
N ILE A 389 3.72 25.71 -12.33
CA ILE A 389 4.09 26.36 -13.60
C ILE A 389 3.25 25.90 -14.80
N ASN A 390 2.27 25.02 -14.60
CA ASN A 390 1.44 24.53 -15.70
C ASN A 390 0.68 25.70 -16.34
N THR A 391 0.92 25.92 -17.63
CA THR A 391 0.33 27.02 -18.39
C THR A 391 -1.12 26.76 -18.81
N VAL A 392 -1.64 25.55 -18.60
CA VAL A 392 -3.07 25.23 -18.83
C VAL A 392 -3.94 25.89 -17.77
N TYR A 393 -3.46 25.97 -16.53
CA TYR A 393 -4.20 26.59 -15.43
C TYR A 393 -4.20 28.11 -15.58
N THR A 394 -5.39 28.69 -15.40
CA THR A 394 -5.65 30.14 -15.51
C THR A 394 -6.18 30.73 -14.22
N ARG A 395 -6.70 29.89 -13.32
CA ARG A 395 -7.23 30.27 -12.01
C ARG A 395 -6.63 29.39 -10.92
N GLY A 396 -6.58 29.90 -9.70
CA GLY A 396 -6.14 29.12 -8.54
C GLY A 396 -6.43 29.80 -7.22
N ALA A 397 -6.20 29.09 -6.14
CA ALA A 397 -6.24 29.62 -4.78
C ALA A 397 -5.36 28.78 -3.85
N ILE A 398 -4.97 29.37 -2.71
CA ILE A 398 -4.18 28.70 -1.68
C ILE A 398 -4.90 28.84 -0.34
N GLY A 399 -5.09 27.71 0.34
CA GLY A 399 -5.63 27.62 1.69
C GLY A 399 -4.50 27.34 2.68
N HIS A 400 -4.67 27.88 3.89
CA HIS A 400 -3.79 27.65 5.03
C HIS A 400 -4.61 27.48 6.32
N MET A 401 -4.37 26.39 7.02
CA MET A 401 -4.95 26.09 8.33
C MET A 401 -3.82 25.67 9.28
N TYR A 402 -3.95 25.90 10.57
CA TYR A 402 -3.06 25.31 11.57
C TYR A 402 -3.83 24.75 12.76
N ASP A 403 -3.29 23.73 13.41
CA ASP A 403 -3.85 23.22 14.68
C ASP A 403 -3.27 23.95 15.90
N GLY A 404 -3.93 23.77 17.04
CA GLY A 404 -3.51 24.35 18.32
C GLY A 404 -2.13 23.90 18.82
N ASP A 405 -1.51 22.90 18.17
CA ASP A 405 -0.16 22.41 18.47
C ASP A 405 0.90 23.02 17.53
N GLY A 406 0.48 23.90 16.60
CA GLY A 406 1.37 24.62 15.70
C GLY A 406 1.75 23.83 14.45
N CYS A 407 1.00 22.80 14.06
CA CYS A 407 1.16 22.14 12.77
C CYS A 407 0.35 22.88 11.70
N HIS A 408 0.99 23.21 10.57
CA HIS A 408 0.41 24.00 9.49
C HIS A 408 0.04 23.11 8.30
N TYR A 409 -1.13 23.31 7.70
CA TYR A 409 -1.67 22.54 6.59
C TYR A 409 -1.99 23.49 5.43
N TRP A 410 -1.37 23.24 4.28
CA TRP A 410 -1.47 24.08 3.09
C TRP A 410 -2.00 23.29 1.92
N VAL A 411 -2.86 23.94 1.15
CA VAL A 411 -3.36 23.38 -0.11
C VAL A 411 -3.37 24.46 -1.18
N ALA A 412 -2.72 24.22 -2.31
CA ALA A 412 -2.90 25.00 -3.52
C ALA A 412 -3.77 24.20 -4.51
N VAL A 413 -4.78 24.84 -5.08
CA VAL A 413 -5.62 24.24 -6.13
C VAL A 413 -5.57 25.09 -7.41
N PHE A 414 -5.67 24.41 -8.55
CA PHE A 414 -5.50 25.00 -9.88
C PHE A 414 -6.57 24.51 -10.86
N GLU A 415 -7.05 25.43 -11.71
CA GLU A 415 -7.98 25.14 -12.83
C GLU A 415 -7.65 25.89 -14.12
#